data_AF-A0A522Q7L4-F1
#
_entry.id   AF-A0A522Q7L4-F1
#
_cell.length_a   1.000
_cell.length_b   1.000
_cell.length_c   1.000
_cell.angle_alpha   90.00
_cell.angle_beta   90.00
_cell.angle_gamma   90.00
#
_symmetry.space_group_name_H-M   'P 1'
#
loop_
_entity.id
_entity.type
_entity.pdbx_description
1 polymer ?
#
loop_
_entity_poly.entity_id
_entity_poly.type
_entity_poly.pdbx_seq_one_letter_code
_entity_poly.pdbx_strand_id
1 'polypeptide(L)' 'MANRKQVPEIAASTCRHVHRLIVERFDRELCPDEENRVDLHIAACHDCLVFYDQLTLIHKAMEALRQGLAG' A
#
# COMPACT_ATOMS: atom_id res chain seq x y z
N MET A 1 29.55 8.84 -6.01
CA MET A 1 29.12 8.96 -4.61
C MET A 1 27.68 9.47 -4.63
N ALA A 2 26.73 8.65 -4.20
CA ALA A 2 25.31 8.82 -4.47
C ALA A 2 24.72 10.03 -3.72
N ASN A 3 24.13 10.94 -4.49
CA ASN A 3 23.39 12.11 -4.03
C ASN A 3 22.07 11.64 -3.41
N ARG A 4 22.10 11.39 -2.10
CA ARG A 4 20.94 10.93 -1.32
C ARG A 4 20.03 12.14 -1.11
N LYS A 5 19.16 12.40 -2.10
CA LYS A 5 18.09 13.40 -2.02
C LYS A 5 17.44 13.32 -0.64
N GLN A 6 17.53 14.43 0.07
CA GLN A 6 16.84 14.68 1.32
C GLN A 6 15.34 14.71 0.99
N VAL A 7 14.67 13.57 1.18
CA VAL A 7 13.21 13.49 1.12
C VAL A 7 12.69 14.20 2.38
N PRO A 8 11.81 15.20 2.26
CA PRO A 8 11.35 15.97 3.40
C PRO A 8 10.71 15.03 4.43
N GLU A 9 11.10 15.15 5.70
CA GLU A 9 10.69 14.27 6.81
C GLU A 9 9.16 14.22 7.04
N ILE A 10 8.40 15.08 6.38
CA ILE A 10 6.93 15.12 6.35
C ILE A 10 6.34 14.10 5.35
N ALA A 11 7.07 13.75 4.28
CA ALA A 11 6.64 12.71 3.33
C ALA A 11 6.87 11.30 3.90
N ALA A 12 7.95 11.08 4.64
CA ALA A 12 8.28 9.77 5.23
C ALA A 12 7.29 9.33 6.32
N SER A 13 6.74 10.27 7.10
CA SER A 13 5.66 10.00 8.06
C SER A 13 4.34 9.65 7.36
N THR A 14 4.10 10.25 6.19
CA THR A 14 2.89 10.02 5.39
C THR A 14 2.93 8.66 4.67
N CYS A 15 4.05 8.29 4.02
CA CYS A 15 4.18 6.98 3.37
C CYS A 15 4.03 5.83 4.37
N ARG A 16 4.65 5.96 5.56
CA ARG A 16 4.53 4.94 6.63
C ARG A 16 3.09 4.77 7.10
N HIS A 17 2.36 5.88 7.27
CA HIS A 17 0.95 5.83 7.66
C HIS A 17 0.10 5.18 6.56
N VAL A 18 0.34 5.55 5.30
CA VAL A 18 -0.37 4.98 4.15
C VAL A 18 -0.05 3.50 3.97
N HIS A 19 1.20 3.05 4.15
CA HIS A 19 1.53 1.62 4.15
C HIS A 19 0.76 0.85 5.20
N ARG A 20 0.57 1.43 6.40
CA ARG A 20 -0.26 0.82 7.44
C ARG A 20 -1.71 0.72 7.00
N LEU A 21 -2.29 1.80 6.49
CA LEU A 21 -3.67 1.80 5.98
C LEU A 21 -3.85 0.82 4.83
N ILE A 22 -2.88 0.71 3.92
CA ILE A 22 -2.89 -0.27 2.83
C ILE A 22 -2.97 -1.69 3.38
N VAL A 23 -2.14 -2.04 4.38
CA VAL A 23 -2.20 -3.36 5.03
C VAL A 23 -3.57 -3.55 5.71
N GLU A 24 -4.00 -2.57 6.50
CA GLU A 24 -5.29 -2.62 7.20
C GLU A 24 -6.47 -2.81 6.23
N ARG A 25 -6.44 -2.24 5.03
CA ARG A 25 -7.49 -2.41 3.99
C ARG A 25 -7.72 -3.87 3.60
N PHE A 26 -6.72 -4.72 3.72
CA PHE A 26 -6.85 -6.15 3.41
C PHE A 26 -7.33 -6.99 4.60
N ASP A 27 -7.20 -6.46 5.83
CA ASP A 27 -7.63 -7.13 7.06
C ASP A 27 -9.01 -6.66 7.52
N ARG A 28 -9.35 -5.39 7.26
CA ARG A 28 -10.60 -4.72 7.63
C ARG A 28 -11.05 -3.73 6.55
N GLU A 29 -12.34 -3.40 6.57
CA GLU A 29 -12.83 -2.25 5.82
C GLU A 29 -12.26 -0.95 6.42
N LEU A 30 -11.78 -0.07 5.54
CA LEU A 30 -11.35 1.27 5.89
C LEU A 30 -12.55 2.23 5.87
N CYS A 31 -12.53 3.23 6.73
CA CYS A 31 -13.51 4.32 6.65
C CYS A 31 -13.27 5.17 5.38
N PRO A 32 -14.28 5.91 4.88
CA PRO A 32 -14.16 6.68 3.63
C PRO A 32 -12.98 7.68 3.62
N ASP A 33 -12.69 8.31 4.76
CA ASP A 33 -11.54 9.23 4.90
C ASP A 33 -10.20 8.50 4.80
N GLU A 34 -10.12 7.27 5.33
CA GLU A 34 -8.91 6.44 5.29
C GLU A 34 -8.67 5.96 3.85
N GLU A 35 -9.71 5.47 3.17
CA GLU A 35 -9.62 5.09 1.75
C GLU A 35 -9.17 6.25 0.87
N ASN A 36 -9.83 7.42 1.01
CA ASN A 36 -9.48 8.60 0.22
C ASN A 36 -8.01 9.03 0.44
N ARG A 37 -7.49 8.93 1.68
CA ARG A 37 -6.08 9.21 1.97
C ARG A 37 -5.12 8.24 1.27
N VAL A 38 -5.45 6.95 1.24
CA VAL A 38 -4.66 5.95 0.54
C VAL A 38 -4.66 6.24 -0.94
N ASP A 39 -5.83 6.41 -1.54
CA ASP A 39 -6.01 6.61 -2.99
C ASP A 39 -5.30 7.87 -3.49
N LEU A 40 -5.44 8.99 -2.78
CA LEU A 40 -4.73 10.24 -3.09
C LEU A 40 -3.21 10.07 -2.99
N HIS A 41 -2.73 9.31 -2.01
CA HIS A 41 -1.29 9.15 -1.82
C HIS A 41 -0.67 8.21 -2.85
N ILE A 42 -1.28 7.07 -3.16
CA ILE A 42 -0.76 6.15 -4.19
C ILE A 42 -0.78 6.77 -5.58
N ALA A 43 -1.73 7.67 -5.86
CA ALA A 43 -1.76 8.44 -7.10
C ALA A 43 -0.56 9.40 -7.23
N ALA A 44 0.00 9.86 -6.11
CA ALA A 44 1.11 10.82 -6.07
C ALA A 44 2.48 10.18 -5.74
N CYS A 45 2.51 8.98 -5.15
CA CYS A 45 3.70 8.32 -4.65
C CYS A 45 3.88 6.94 -5.31
N HIS A 46 4.83 6.86 -6.25
CA HIS A 46 5.10 5.62 -6.99
C HIS A 46 5.49 4.46 -6.09
N ASP A 47 6.30 4.69 -5.05
CA ASP A 47 6.74 3.62 -4.14
C ASP A 47 5.55 3.01 -3.38
N CYS A 48 4.59 3.84 -2.96
CA CYS A 48 3.39 3.35 -2.27
C CYS A 48 2.42 2.66 -3.22
N LEU A 49 2.35 3.07 -4.49
CA LEU A 49 1.61 2.36 -5.52
C LEU A 49 2.19 0.95 -5.74
N VAL A 50 3.52 0.85 -5.90
CA VAL A 50 4.19 -0.44 -6.06
C VAL A 50 3.96 -1.34 -4.84
N PHE A 51 4.02 -0.78 -3.63
CA PHE A 51 3.71 -1.52 -2.41
C PHE A 51 2.27 -2.05 -2.40
N TYR A 52 1.29 -1.21 -2.78
CA TYR A 52 -0.11 -1.61 -2.90
C TYR A 52 -0.32 -2.74 -3.92
N ASP A 53 0.29 -2.64 -5.10
CA ASP A 53 0.20 -3.66 -6.14
C ASP A 53 0.81 -5.00 -5.68
N GLN A 54 1.96 -4.96 -5.00
CA GLN A 54 2.60 -6.15 -4.45
C GLN A 54 1.72 -6.87 -3.44
N LEU A 55 1.13 -6.14 -2.48
CA LEU A 55 0.22 -6.74 -1.50
C LEU A 55 -1.04 -7.29 -2.18
N THR A 56 -1.60 -6.57 -3.15
CA THR A 56 -2.76 -7.02 -3.92
C THR A 56 -2.49 -8.36 -4.59
N LEU A 57 -1.31 -8.54 -5.19
CA LEU A 57 -0.90 -9.80 -5.81
C LEU A 57 -0.79 -10.94 -4.79
N ILE A 58 -0.16 -10.68 -3.63
CA ILE A 58 -0.03 -11.66 -2.55
C ILE A 58 -1.41 -12.09 -2.04
N HIS A 59 -2.31 -11.14 -1.79
CA HIS A 59 -3.67 -11.44 -1.33
C HIS A 59 -4.46 -12.26 -2.34
N LYS A 60 -4.39 -11.92 -3.63
CA LYS A 60 -5.02 -12.72 -4.70
C LYS A 60 -4.47 -14.15 -4.75
N ALA A 61 -3.15 -14.31 -4.63
CA ALA A 61 -2.54 -15.63 -4.61
C ALA A 61 -3.00 -16.45 -3.40
N MET A 62 -3.05 -15.82 -2.21
CA MET A 62 -3.56 -16.45 -0.99
C MET A 62 -5.04 -16.84 -1.11
N GLU A 63 -5.87 -15.98 -1.72
CA GLU A 63 -7.28 -16.27 -1.97
C GLU A 63 -7.45 -17.44 -2.94
N ALA A 64 -6.69 -17.46 -4.04
CA ALA A 64 -6.69 -18.57 -5.00
C ALA A 64 -6.27 -19.89 -4.34
N LEU A 65 -5.26 -19.86 -3.45
CA LEU A 65 -4.86 -21.01 -2.64
C LEU A 65 -5.99 -21.47 -1.71
N ARG A 66 -6.68 -20.54 -1.02
CA ARG A 66 -7.82 -20.87 -0.15
C ARG A 66 -8.99 -21.49 -0.91
N GLN A 67 -9.22 -21.04 -2.15
CA GLN A 67 -10.29 -21.55 -3.01
C GLN A 67 -9.92 -22.86 -3.72
N GLY A 68 -8.69 -23.37 -3.53
CA GLY A 68 -8.22 -24.58 -4.21
C GLY A 68 -8.03 -24.39 -5.73
N LEU A 69 -7.95 -23.14 -6.20
CA LEU A 69 -7.75 -22.78 -7.61
C LEU A 69 -6.26 -22.74 -8.00
N ALA A 70 -5.36 -22.96 -7.05
CA ALA A 70 -3.94 -23.13 -7.30
C ALA A 70 -3.66 -24.59 -7.73
N GLY A 71 -3.99 -24.91 -8.98
CA GLY A 71 -3.72 -26.18 -9.64
C GLY A 71 -3.04 -25.98 -10.97
#